data_AF-A0A528EG15-F1
#
_entry.id   AF-A0A528EG15-F1
#
_cell.length_a   1.000
_cell.length_b   1.000
_cell.length_c   1.000
_cell.angle_alpha   90.00
_cell.angle_beta   90.00
_cell.angle_gamma   90.00
#
_symmetry.space_group_name_H-M   'P 1'
#
loop_
_entity.id
_entity.type
_entity.pdbx_description
1 polymer ?
#
loop_
_entity_poly.entity_id
_entity_poly.type
_entity_poly.pdbx_seq_one_letter_code
_entity_poly.pdbx_strand_id
1 'polypeptide(L)' 'MKFVLGIDGGGTSCRAALATVEGTVIGRAKSGAANIRTDLTGARANIVEAAKQAFVAAGQDPEM' A
#
# COMPACT_ATOMS: atom_id res chain seq x y z
N MET A 1 -16.30 0.34 8.25
CA MET A 1 -16.32 1.08 6.95
C MET A 1 -15.77 0.16 5.87
N LYS A 2 -16.05 0.45 4.59
CA LYS A 2 -15.41 -0.26 3.48
C LYS A 2 -14.40 0.69 2.82
N PHE A 3 -13.23 0.17 2.52
CA PHE A 3 -12.17 0.89 1.81
C PHE A 3 -11.79 0.13 0.55
N VAL A 4 -11.22 0.86 -0.39
CA VAL A 4 -10.54 0.31 -1.57
C VAL A 4 -9.06 0.64 -1.43
N LEU A 5 -8.21 -0.38 -1.53
CA LEU A 5 -6.76 -0.23 -1.50
C LEU A 5 -6.19 -0.53 -2.88
N GLY A 6 -5.58 0.48 -3.50
CA GLY A 6 -4.81 0.30 -4.73
C GLY A 6 -3.33 0.08 -4.42
N ILE A 7 -2.72 -0.92 -5.07
CA ILE A 7 -1.28 -1.22 -4.98
C ILE A 7 -0.65 -1.13 -6.38
N ASP A 8 0.41 -0.34 -6.50
CA ASP A 8 1.25 -0.22 -7.69
C ASP A 8 2.65 -0.75 -7.35
N GLY A 9 2.87 -2.04 -7.65
CA GLY A 9 4.09 -2.77 -7.32
C GLY A 9 5.14 -2.70 -8.42
N GLY A 10 6.08 -1.75 -8.31
CA GLY A 10 7.15 -1.55 -9.29
C GLY A 10 8.47 -2.24 -8.94
N GLY A 11 9.40 -2.23 -9.91
CA GLY A 11 10.75 -2.78 -9.76
C GLY A 11 11.66 -2.02 -8.78
N THR A 12 11.36 -0.76 -8.52
CA THR A 12 12.15 0.13 -7.65
C THR A 12 11.36 0.64 -6.45
N SER A 13 10.03 0.68 -6.54
CA SER A 13 9.18 1.13 -5.45
C SER A 13 7.79 0.56 -5.57
N CYS A 14 7.16 0.30 -4.43
CA CYS A 14 5.75 0.03 -4.30
C CYS A 14 5.03 1.31 -3.86
N ARG A 15 3.82 1.54 -4.38
CA ARG A 15 2.96 2.64 -3.94
C ARG A 15 1.61 2.08 -3.51
N ALA A 16 0.99 2.75 -2.56
CA ALA A 16 -0.34 2.41 -2.10
C ALA A 16 -1.21 3.66 -2.03
N ALA A 17 -2.50 3.50 -2.35
CA ALA A 17 -3.51 4.53 -2.17
C ALA A 17 -4.75 3.91 -1.50
N LEU A 18 -5.10 4.41 -0.33
CA LEU A 18 -6.33 4.06 0.37
C LEU A 18 -7.43 5.03 -0.02
N ALA A 19 -8.57 4.51 -0.46
CA ALA A 19 -9.72 5.29 -0.87
C ALA A 19 -11.01 4.81 -0.20
N THR A 20 -11.98 5.70 -0.08
CA THR A 20 -13.36 5.34 0.23
C THR A 20 -14.02 4.63 -0.96
N VAL A 21 -15.16 3.97 -0.75
CA VAL A 21 -15.89 3.30 -1.84
C VAL A 21 -16.46 4.27 -2.88
N GLU A 22 -16.57 5.56 -2.53
CA GLU A 22 -16.94 6.66 -3.42
C GLU A 22 -15.76 7.13 -4.30
N GLY A 23 -14.58 6.51 -4.16
CA GLY A 23 -13.39 6.81 -4.96
C GLY A 23 -12.53 7.96 -4.41
N THR A 24 -12.83 8.47 -3.22
CA THR A 24 -12.03 9.55 -2.60
C THR A 24 -10.77 8.97 -1.99
N VAL A 25 -9.59 9.37 -2.48
CA VAL A 25 -8.31 8.95 -1.89
C VAL A 25 -8.04 9.72 -0.61
N ILE A 26 -7.91 8.98 0.50
CA ILE A 26 -7.73 9.51 1.85
C ILE A 26 -6.34 9.23 2.42
N GLY A 27 -5.57 8.32 1.83
CA GLY A 27 -4.19 8.06 2.23
C GLY A 27 -3.34 7.61 1.05
N ARG A 28 -2.06 8.00 1.05
CA ARG A 28 -1.07 7.56 0.05
C ARG A 28 0.24 7.24 0.74
N ALA A 29 0.93 6.22 0.24
CA ALA A 29 2.23 5.82 0.74
C ALA A 29 3.12 5.23 -0.37
N LYS A 30 4.41 5.17 -0.08
CA LYS A 30 5.45 4.56 -0.92
C LYS A 30 6.39 3.75 -0.04
N SER A 31 6.82 2.59 -0.53
CA SER A 31 7.83 1.73 0.10
C SER A 31 8.87 1.26 -0.94
N GLY A 32 9.67 0.26 -0.58
CA GLY A 32 10.70 -0.33 -1.43
C GLY A 32 10.14 -1.15 -2.61
N ALA A 33 11.04 -1.80 -3.36
CA ALA A 33 10.69 -2.58 -4.55
C ALA A 33 9.71 -3.74 -4.26
N ALA A 34 8.74 -3.96 -5.15
CA ALA A 34 7.74 -5.03 -5.04
C ALA A 34 7.88 -6.11 -6.13
N ASN A 35 9.10 -6.31 -6.64
CA ASN A 35 9.34 -7.27 -7.72
C ASN A 35 9.54 -8.69 -7.20
N ILE A 36 8.45 -9.48 -7.23
CA ILE A 36 8.41 -10.89 -6.81
C ILE A 36 9.41 -11.78 -7.58
N ARG A 37 9.75 -11.42 -8.82
CA ARG A 37 10.68 -12.20 -9.64
C ARG A 37 12.12 -12.15 -9.09
N THR A 38 12.50 -11.02 -8.48
CA THR A 38 13.85 -10.83 -7.94
C THR A 38 13.94 -11.17 -6.46
N ASP A 39 12.89 -10.85 -5.70
CA ASP A 39 12.83 -11.11 -4.26
C ASP A 39 11.37 -11.21 -3.80
N LEU A 40 10.88 -12.44 -3.63
CA LEU A 40 9.52 -12.70 -3.17
C LEU A 40 9.29 -12.14 -1.75
N THR A 41 10.24 -12.34 -0.84
CA THR A 41 10.08 -11.99 0.57
C THR A 41 10.11 -10.48 0.75
N GLY A 42 11.09 -9.80 0.16
CA GLY A 42 11.18 -8.34 0.17
C GLY A 42 10.01 -7.69 -0.57
N ALA A 43 9.55 -8.25 -1.69
CA ALA A 43 8.38 -7.74 -2.39
C ALA A 43 7.13 -7.79 -1.52
N ARG A 44 6.87 -8.92 -0.86
CA ARG A 44 5.76 -9.06 0.08
C ARG A 44 5.86 -8.06 1.22
N ALA A 45 7.04 -7.92 1.84
CA ALA A 45 7.25 -6.98 2.93
C ALA A 45 6.98 -5.54 2.49
N ASN A 46 7.47 -5.13 1.33
CA ASN A 46 7.26 -3.78 0.80
C ASN A 46 5.79 -3.51 0.42
N ILE A 47 5.07 -4.50 -0.11
CA ILE A 47 3.63 -4.35 -0.40
C ILE A 47 2.84 -4.14 0.90
N VAL A 48 3.10 -4.97 1.92
CA VAL A 48 2.43 -4.84 3.24
C VAL A 48 2.78 -3.51 3.88
N GLU A 49 4.04 -3.10 3.85
CA GLU A 49 4.47 -1.81 4.38
C GLU A 49 3.77 -0.65 3.68
N ALA A 50 3.71 -0.66 2.34
CA ALA A 50 2.99 0.38 1.59
C ALA A 50 1.52 0.44 1.99
N ALA A 51 0.85 -0.70 2.14
CA ALA A 51 -0.54 -0.77 2.59
C ALA A 51 -0.71 -0.15 3.98
N LYS A 52 0.08 -0.60 4.97
CA LYS A 52 0.02 -0.09 6.35
C LYS A 52 0.27 1.42 6.42
N GLN A 53 1.28 1.90 5.71
CA GLN A 53 1.58 3.33 5.64
C GLN A 53 0.45 4.14 4.99
N ALA A 54 -0.30 3.58 4.03
CA ALA A 54 -1.46 4.26 3.46
C ALA A 54 -2.62 4.39 4.47
N PHE A 55 -2.82 3.39 5.33
CA PHE A 55 -3.79 3.48 6.44
C PHE A 55 -3.36 4.51 7.48
N VAL A 56 -2.09 4.50 7.90
CA VAL A 56 -1.53 5.51 8.81
C VAL A 56 -1.68 6.92 8.23
N ALA A 57 -1.37 7.12 6.95
CA ALA A 57 -1.54 8.41 6.28
C ALA A 57 -3.00 8.88 6.20
N ALA A 58 -3.96 7.95 6.22
CA ALA A 58 -5.38 8.23 6.26
C ALA A 58 -5.94 8.39 7.69
N GLY A 59 -5.07 8.36 8.71
CA GLY A 59 -5.48 8.38 10.12
C GLY A 59 -6.32 7.17 10.54
N GLN A 60 -6.12 6.02 9.88
CA GLN A 60 -6.80 4.77 10.18
C GLN A 60 -5.85 3.78 10.88
N ASP A 61 -6.42 2.81 11.59
CA ASP A 61 -5.67 1.69 12.16
C ASP A 61 -5.13 0.78 11.03
N PRO A 62 -3.81 0.57 10.91
CA PRO A 62 -3.23 -0.28 9.88
C PRO A 62 -3.40 -1.80 10.10
N GLU A 63 -3.86 -2.25 11.28
CA GLU A 63 -4.11 -3.67 11.58
C GLU A 63 -5.59 -4.08 11.53
N MET A 64 -6.47 -3.18 11.07
CA MET A 64 -7.92 -3.40 10.97
C MET A 64 -8.31 -4.50 9.98
#